data_AF-A0A9X4QRT2-F1
#
_entry.id   AF-A0A9X4QRT2-F1
#
_cell.length_a   1.000
_cell.length_b   1.000
_cell.length_c   1.000
_cell.angle_alpha   90.00
_cell.angle_beta   90.00
_cell.angle_gamma   90.00
#
_symmetry.space_group_name_H-M   'P 1'
#
loop_
_entity.id
_entity.type
_entity.pdbx_description
1 polymer ?
#
loop_
_entity_poly.entity_id
_entity_poly.type
_entity_poly.pdbx_seq_one_letter_code
_entity_poly.pdbx_strand_id
1 'polypeptide(L)'
;MDEAGVLPHFTGVLVHDSYASYFKTHYDFEHALCGAHLLRECQGIVEHDKHEWAKQMHTFLHEAWKAAKASRNAQQPLTADGLDQWKDRYDAILKSGEAEWAQDALREKNRTPRTKNA
;
A
#
# COMPACT_ATOMS: atom_id res chain seq x y z
N MET A 1 2.41 20.21 8.24
CA MET A 1 1.26 20.02 7.32
C MET A 1 0.04 20.75 7.83
N ASP A 2 -0.34 20.56 9.10
CA ASP A 2 -1.47 21.29 9.71
C ASP A 2 -1.28 22.82 9.70
N GLU A 3 -0.06 23.30 9.96
CA GLU A 3 0.29 24.72 9.99
C GLU A 3 0.22 25.41 8.61
N ALA A 4 0.22 24.64 7.52
CA ALA A 4 0.09 25.18 6.16
C ALA A 4 -1.36 25.55 5.79
N GLY A 5 -2.35 25.20 6.62
CA GLY A 5 -3.76 25.61 6.45
C GLY A 5 -4.54 24.96 5.28
N VAL A 6 -3.89 24.10 4.49
CA VAL A 6 -4.48 23.47 3.30
C VAL A 6 -5.36 22.26 3.65
N LEU A 7 -4.85 21.36 4.50
CA LEU A 7 -5.54 20.10 4.84
C LEU A 7 -6.90 20.28 5.53
N PRO A 8 -7.10 21.28 6.42
CA PRO A 8 -8.40 21.50 7.05
C PRO A 8 -9.55 21.79 6.08
N HIS A 9 -9.25 22.20 4.84
CA HIS A 9 -10.26 22.59 3.85
C HIS A 9 -10.30 21.64 2.65
N PHE A 10 -9.45 20.61 2.63
CA PHE A 10 -9.39 19.66 1.53
C PHE A 10 -10.37 18.51 1.78
N THR A 11 -11.23 18.22 0.80
CA THR A 11 -12.27 17.19 0.89
C THR A 11 -12.16 16.13 -0.21
N GLY A 12 -11.03 16.10 -0.93
CA GLY A 12 -10.78 15.13 -2.00
C GLY A 12 -10.13 13.85 -1.50
N VAL A 13 -9.42 13.17 -2.40
CA VAL A 13 -8.59 12.00 -2.06
C VAL A 13 -7.16 12.44 -1.81
N LEU A 14 -6.67 12.27 -0.59
CA LEU A 14 -5.28 12.52 -0.22
C LEU A 14 -4.45 11.26 -0.46
N VAL A 15 -3.53 11.34 -1.44
CA VAL A 15 -2.60 10.25 -1.74
C VAL A 15 -1.31 10.44 -0.93
N HIS A 16 -0.97 9.48 -0.07
CA HIS A 16 0.25 9.52 0.76
C HIS A 16 0.90 8.13 0.88
N ASP A 17 2.09 8.03 1.47
CA ASP A 17 2.74 6.74 1.74
C ASP A 17 2.15 6.04 2.99
N SER A 18 2.65 4.86 3.35
CA SER A 18 2.15 4.08 4.50
C SER A 18 2.59 4.62 5.86
N TYR A 19 3.12 5.85 5.96
CA TYR A 19 3.59 6.40 7.23
C TYR A 19 2.42 6.73 8.17
N ALA A 20 2.41 6.10 9.35
CA ALA A 20 1.31 6.13 10.30
C ALA A 20 0.83 7.54 10.68
N SER A 21 1.72 8.55 10.71
CA SER A 21 1.32 9.91 11.08
C SER A 21 0.40 10.60 10.07
N TYR A 22 0.32 10.09 8.84
CA TYR A 22 -0.53 10.63 7.79
C TYR A 22 -1.98 10.18 7.86
N PHE A 23 -2.29 9.12 8.62
CA PHE A 23 -3.65 8.64 8.86
C PHE A 23 -4.37 9.51 9.91
N LYS A 24 -4.57 10.78 9.57
CA LYS A 24 -5.30 11.76 10.39
C LYS A 24 -6.80 11.57 10.20
N THR A 25 -7.49 11.12 11.24
CA THR A 25 -8.94 10.85 11.21
C THR A 25 -9.81 12.06 11.51
N HIS A 26 -9.20 13.20 11.85
CA HIS A 26 -9.90 14.43 12.24
C HIS A 26 -10.15 15.39 11.07
N TYR A 27 -9.88 14.95 9.84
CA TYR A 27 -10.14 15.70 8.61
C TYR A 27 -11.10 14.93 7.70
N ASP A 28 -11.85 15.66 6.88
CA ASP A 28 -12.95 15.12 6.06
C ASP A 28 -12.53 14.62 4.66
N PHE A 29 -11.24 14.35 4.43
CA PHE A 29 -10.75 13.80 3.16
C PHE A 29 -10.67 12.27 3.16
N GLU A 30 -10.75 11.68 1.97
CA GLU A 30 -10.49 10.26 1.78
C GLU A 30 -8.98 9.99 1.69
N HIS A 31 -8.54 8.82 2.17
CA HIS A 31 -7.14 8.41 2.10
C HIS A 31 -6.91 7.42 0.97
N ALA A 32 -5.81 7.59 0.24
CA ALA A 32 -5.29 6.59 -0.69
C ALA A 32 -3.79 6.41 -0.50
N LEU A 33 -3.32 5.17 -0.64
CA LEU A 33 -1.89 4.88 -0.61
C LEU A 33 -1.25 5.15 -1.98
N CYS A 34 -0.05 5.71 -1.94
CA CYS A 34 0.74 6.01 -3.12
C CYS A 34 1.25 4.71 -3.77
N GLY A 35 0.78 4.42 -4.98
CA GLY A 35 1.16 3.21 -5.71
C GLY A 35 2.68 3.05 -5.91
N ALA A 36 3.41 4.15 -6.11
CA ALA A 36 4.87 4.09 -6.26
C ALA A 36 5.58 3.65 -4.96
N HIS A 37 5.05 4.04 -3.80
CA HIS A 37 5.57 3.58 -2.51
C HIS A 37 5.19 2.13 -2.25
N LEU A 38 3.95 1.72 -2.54
CA LEU A 38 3.53 0.33 -2.42
C LEU A 38 4.40 -0.62 -3.26
N LEU A 39 4.75 -0.25 -4.49
CA LEU A 39 5.66 -1.04 -5.33
C LEU A 39 7.05 -1.15 -4.70
N ARG A 40 7.58 -0.06 -4.13
CA ARG A 40 8.88 -0.05 -3.45
C ARG A 40 8.86 -0.91 -2.18
N GLU A 41 7.79 -0.85 -1.41
CA GLU A 41 7.59 -1.68 -0.21
C GLU A 41 7.55 -3.17 -0.59
N CYS A 42 6.78 -3.53 -1.62
CA CYS A 42 6.75 -4.90 -2.15
C CYS A 42 8.14 -5.37 -2.58
N GLN A 43 8.88 -4.52 -3.31
CA GLN A 43 10.25 -4.85 -3.73
C GLN A 43 11.18 -5.08 -2.53
N GLY A 44 11.08 -4.25 -1.48
CA GLY A 44 11.85 -4.43 -0.26
C GLY A 44 11.57 -5.77 0.42
N ILE A 45 10.30 -6.18 0.51
CA ILE A 45 9.90 -7.48 1.08
C ILE A 45 10.48 -8.64 0.25
N VAL A 46 10.45 -8.54 -1.09
CA VAL A 46 11.07 -9.53 -1.98
C VAL A 46 12.60 -9.60 -1.77
N GLU A 47 13.24 -8.46 -1.55
CA GLU A 47 14.69 -8.38 -1.37
C GLU A 47 15.16 -8.91 -0.01
N HIS A 48 14.43 -8.61 1.07
CA HIS A 48 14.87 -8.87 2.44
C HIS A 48 14.24 -10.08 3.12
N ASP A 49 12.99 -10.38 2.77
CA ASP A 49 12.18 -11.42 3.40
C ASP A 49 11.91 -12.58 2.43
N LYS A 50 12.08 -12.35 1.12
CA LYS A 50 11.94 -13.37 0.05
C LYS A 50 10.51 -13.91 -0.11
N HIS A 51 9.52 -13.16 0.35
CA HIS A 51 8.13 -13.56 0.26
C HIS A 51 7.59 -13.47 -1.17
N GLU A 52 6.90 -14.50 -1.64
CA GLU A 52 6.37 -14.57 -3.00
C GLU A 52 5.08 -13.75 -3.13
N TRP A 53 4.27 -13.64 -2.07
CA TRP A 53 3.08 -12.77 -2.07
C TRP A 53 3.40 -11.33 -2.48
N ALA A 54 4.55 -10.80 -2.04
CA ALA A 54 4.95 -9.42 -2.33
C ALA A 54 5.31 -9.24 -3.81
N LYS A 55 5.94 -10.24 -4.43
CA LYS A 55 6.21 -10.27 -5.88
C LYS A 55 4.93 -10.36 -6.70
N GLN A 56 3.97 -11.17 -6.25
CA GLN A 56 2.65 -11.26 -6.85
C GLN A 56 1.90 -9.92 -6.73
N MET A 57 1.94 -9.29 -5.55
CA MET A 57 1.32 -7.99 -5.30
C MET A 57 1.95 -6.88 -6.16
N HIS A 58 3.28 -6.84 -6.27
CA HIS A 58 3.97 -5.89 -7.15
C HIS A 58 3.48 -6.02 -8.61
N THR A 59 3.41 -7.25 -9.12
CA THR A 59 2.93 -7.52 -10.47
C THR A 59 1.48 -7.09 -10.63
N PHE A 60 0.62 -7.47 -9.69
CA PHE A 60 -0.79 -7.11 -9.65
C PHE A 60 -1.01 -5.59 -9.69
N LEU A 61 -0.33 -4.83 -8.81
CA LEU A 61 -0.46 -3.37 -8.73
C LEU A 61 -0.07 -2.70 -10.06
N HIS A 62 0.98 -3.18 -10.70
CA HIS A 62 1.42 -2.66 -11.99
C HIS A 62 0.42 -2.98 -13.12
N GLU A 63 -0.16 -4.19 -13.13
CA GLU A 63 -1.22 -4.57 -14.07
C GLU A 63 -2.50 -3.76 -13.85
N ALA A 64 -2.93 -3.59 -12.59
CA ALA A 64 -4.09 -2.79 -12.23
C ALA A 64 -3.92 -1.33 -12.65
N TRP A 65 -2.73 -0.75 -12.46
CA TRP A 65 -2.40 0.60 -12.95
C TRP A 65 -2.52 0.70 -14.48
N LYS A 66 -2.00 -0.28 -15.23
CA LYS A 66 -2.12 -0.31 -16.69
C LYS A 66 -3.58 -0.41 -17.12
N ALA A 67 -4.36 -1.29 -16.50
CA ALA A 67 -5.79 -1.45 -16.80
C ALA A 67 -6.56 -0.16 -16.53
N ALA A 68 -6.35 0.47 -15.37
CA ALA A 68 -6.98 1.74 -15.03
C ALA A 68 -6.58 2.87 -15.98
N LYS A 69 -5.31 2.92 -16.40
CA LYS A 69 -4.83 3.89 -17.40
C LYS A 69 -5.49 3.67 -18.76
N ALA A 70 -5.59 2.42 -19.22
CA ALA A 70 -6.25 2.07 -20.48
C ALA A 70 -7.75 2.44 -20.45
N SER A 71 -8.45 2.09 -19.36
CA SER A 71 -9.86 2.44 -19.14
C SER A 71 -10.10 3.94 -19.22
N ARG A 72 -9.27 4.76 -18.56
CA ARG A 72 -9.36 6.23 -18.64
C ARG A 72 -9.11 6.76 -20.05
N ASN A 73 -8.08 6.26 -20.73
CA ASN A 73 -7.75 6.70 -22.09
C ASN A 73 -8.85 6.35 -23.10
N ALA A 74 -9.50 5.20 -22.91
CA ALA A 74 -10.64 4.77 -23.72
C ALA A 74 -11.97 5.41 -23.29
N GLN A 75 -11.99 6.16 -22.18
CA GLN A 75 -13.21 6.65 -21.53
C GLN A 75 -14.25 5.55 -21.27
N GLN A 76 -13.77 4.33 -21.05
CA GLN A 76 -14.59 3.14 -20.86
C GLN A 76 -14.31 2.57 -19.47
N PRO A 77 -15.24 2.73 -18.50
CA PRO A 77 -15.08 2.15 -17.17
C PRO A 77 -14.92 0.64 -17.21
N LEU A 78 -14.20 0.08 -16.23
CA LEU A 78 -14.21 -1.35 -15.99
C LEU A 78 -15.64 -1.80 -15.64
N THR A 79 -16.02 -2.98 -16.10
CA THR A 79 -17.30 -3.59 -15.72
C THR A 79 -17.29 -3.97 -14.24
N ALA A 80 -18.47 -4.06 -13.63
CA ALA A 80 -18.60 -4.50 -12.23
C ALA A 80 -17.94 -5.88 -12.02
N ASP A 81 -18.30 -6.86 -12.85
CA ASP A 81 -17.70 -8.20 -12.81
C ASP A 81 -16.18 -8.19 -13.01
N GLY A 82 -15.67 -7.29 -13.86
CA GLY A 82 -14.24 -7.12 -14.06
C GLY A 82 -13.57 -6.57 -12.81
N LEU A 83 -14.17 -5.57 -12.16
CA LEU A 83 -13.66 -5.00 -10.92
C LEU A 83 -13.68 -6.02 -9.77
N ASP A 84 -14.71 -6.85 -9.68
CA ASP A 84 -14.78 -7.91 -8.67
C ASP A 84 -13.68 -8.95 -8.87
N GLN A 85 -13.36 -9.34 -10.11
CA GLN A 85 -12.20 -10.21 -10.38
C GLN A 85 -10.86 -9.59 -9.94
N TRP A 86 -10.69 -8.27 -10.09
CA TRP A 86 -9.51 -7.58 -9.58
C TRP A 86 -9.44 -7.62 -8.06
N LYS A 87 -10.57 -7.42 -7.37
CA LYS A 87 -10.68 -7.48 -5.90
C LYS A 87 -10.41 -8.89 -5.39
N ASP A 88 -11.01 -9.91 -5.99
CA ASP A 88 -10.79 -11.31 -5.60
C ASP A 88 -9.32 -11.71 -5.71
N ARG A 89 -8.64 -11.30 -6.79
CA ARG A 89 -7.20 -11.55 -6.96
C ARG A 89 -6.36 -10.80 -5.93
N TYR A 90 -6.72 -9.55 -5.63
CA TYR A 90 -6.05 -8.77 -4.59
C TYR A 90 -6.15 -9.45 -3.22
N ASP A 91 -7.36 -9.84 -2.83
CA ASP A 91 -7.63 -10.50 -1.55
C ASP A 91 -6.93 -11.86 -1.45
N ALA A 92 -6.87 -12.62 -2.54
CA ALA A 92 -6.13 -13.89 -2.59
C ALA A 92 -4.62 -13.71 -2.36
N ILE A 93 -4.02 -12.64 -2.91
CA ILE A 93 -2.60 -12.33 -2.68
C ILE A 93 -2.38 -11.92 -1.23
N LEU A 94 -3.26 -11.09 -0.66
CA LEU A 94 -3.17 -10.69 0.75
C LEU A 94 -3.26 -11.90 1.68
N LYS A 95 -4.22 -12.79 1.46
CA LYS A 95 -4.37 -14.03 2.23
C LYS A 95 -3.12 -14.92 2.14
N SER A 96 -2.50 -14.99 0.97
CA SER A 96 -1.22 -15.71 0.80
C SER A 96 -0.11 -15.03 1.62
N GLY A 97 -0.08 -13.69 1.63
CA GLY A 97 0.87 -12.93 2.41
C GLY A 97 0.71 -13.11 3.91
N GLU A 98 -0.52 -13.12 4.44
CA GLU A 98 -0.79 -13.44 5.84
C GLU A 98 -0.25 -14.82 6.21
N ALA A 99 -0.44 -15.83 5.35
CA ALA A 99 0.04 -17.18 5.57
C ALA A 99 1.57 -17.29 5.54
N GLU A 100 2.24 -16.59 4.62
CA GLU A 100 3.72 -16.52 4.56
C GLU A 100 4.29 -15.80 5.79
N TRP A 101 3.73 -14.64 6.16
CA TRP A 101 4.17 -13.88 7.34
C TRP A 101 3.97 -14.62 8.66
N ALA A 102 2.95 -15.45 8.78
CA ALA A 102 2.76 -16.27 9.97
C ALA A 102 3.88 -17.32 10.16
N GLN A 103 4.57 -17.70 9.08
CA GLN A 103 5.66 -18.68 9.10
C GLN A 103 7.02 -18.03 9.33
N ASP A 104 7.19 -16.77 8.92
CA ASP A 104 8.44 -16.03 9.09
C ASP A 104 8.55 -15.58 10.55
N ALA A 105 9.34 -16.32 11.34
CA ALA A 105 9.55 -16.01 12.75
C ALA A 105 9.99 -14.55 12.89
N LEU A 106 9.22 -13.73 13.63
CA LEU A 106 9.54 -12.33 13.89
C LEU A 106 11.04 -12.21 14.21
N ARG A 107 11.82 -11.62 13.30
CA ARG A 107 13.24 -11.34 13.56
C ARG A 107 13.31 -10.63 14.90
N GLU A 108 13.97 -11.25 15.89
CA GLU A 108 14.22 -10.60 17.16
C GLU A 108 14.84 -9.23 16.86
N LYS A 109 14.12 -8.16 17.19
CA LYS A 109 14.73 -6.83 17.18
C LYS A 109 15.77 -6.86 18.29
N ASN A 110 17.01 -7.15 17.91
CA ASN A 110 18.19 -6.87 18.71
C ASN A 110 18.26 -5.36 18.92
N ARG A 111 17.44 -4.84 19.84
CA ARG A 111 17.54 -3.47 20.34
C ARG A 111 18.79 -3.44 21.18
N THR A 112 19.91 -3.03 20.58
CA THR A 112 21.05 -2.55 21.36
C THR A 112 20.54 -1.40 22.23
N PRO A 113 20.65 -1.46 23.56
CA PRO A 113 20.24 -0.36 24.43
C PRO A 113 21.02 0.87 24.00
N ARG A 114 20.32 1.95 23.64
CA ARG A 114 20.95 3.23 23.36
C ARG A 114 21.49 3.74 24.71
N THR A 115 22.78 3.55 24.96
CA THR A 115 23.46 4.11 26.11
C THR A 115 23.34 5.63 26.04
N LYS A 116 22.63 6.21 27.01
CA LYS A 116 22.64 7.65 27.24
C LYS A 116 23.99 7.94 27.93
N ASN A 117 24.95 8.46 27.19
CA ASN A 117 26.09 9.12 27.83
C ASN A 117 25.59 10.43 28.43
N ALA A 118 25.79 10.55 29.74
CA ALA A 118 25.51 11.73 30.56
C ALA A 118 26.51 12.85 30.28
#